data_AF-A0A0C3PJU0-F1
#
_entry.id   AF-A0A0C3PJU0-F1
#
_cell.length_a   1.000
_cell.length_b   1.000
_cell.length_c   1.000
_cell.angle_alpha   90.00
_cell.angle_beta   90.00
_cell.angle_gamma   90.00
#
_symmetry.space_group_name_H-M   'P 1'
#
loop_
_entity.id
_entity.type
_entity.pdbx_description
1 polymer ?
#
loop_
_entity_poly.entity_id
_entity_poly.type
_entity_poly.pdbx_seq_one_letter_code
_entity_poly.pdbx_strand_id
1 'polypeptide(L)' 'GHKNSKFVTLEEQLTIFLYTCVTGLTIRHVGERFQRSNDTISRYFKKLLFIFSDPPFYSIY' A
#
# COMPACT_ATOMS: atom_id res chain seq x y z
N GLY A 1 -12.03 16.82 16.83
CA GLY A 1 -12.07 16.98 15.36
C GLY A 1 -11.65 15.69 14.70
N HIS A 2 -12.61 14.92 14.19
CA HIS A 2 -12.35 13.63 13.54
C HIS A 2 -12.03 13.88 12.06
N LYS A 3 -10.74 13.95 11.71
CA LYS A 3 -10.33 13.93 10.29
C LYS A 3 -10.81 12.61 9.71
N ASN A 4 -11.64 12.64 8.68
CA ASN A 4 -12.14 11.46 7.99
C ASN A 4 -10.97 10.55 7.58
N SER A 5 -10.72 9.48 8.34
CA SER A 5 -9.71 8.43 8.09
C SER A 5 -10.06 7.55 6.86
N LYS A 6 -11.14 7.89 6.15
CA LYS A 6 -11.70 7.10 5.04
C LYS A 6 -10.75 6.95 3.84
N PHE A 7 -9.72 7.79 3.72
CA PHE A 7 -8.76 7.75 2.61
C PHE A 7 -7.33 7.58 3.10
N VAL A 8 -6.65 6.54 2.59
CA VAL A 8 -5.19 6.33 2.71
C VAL A 8 -4.52 7.21 1.67
N THR A 9 -3.56 8.05 2.08
CA THR A 9 -2.86 8.96 1.16
C THR A 9 -2.03 8.19 0.12
N LEU A 10 -1.68 8.80 -1.02
CA LEU A 10 -0.81 8.12 -2.00
C LEU A 10 0.56 7.75 -1.41
N GLU A 11 1.09 8.62 -0.55
CA GLU A 11 2.34 8.35 0.19
C GLU A 11 2.19 7.14 1.13
N GLU A 12 1.09 7.07 1.90
CA GLU A 12 0.82 5.93 2.79
C GLU A 12 0.62 4.63 1.98
N GLN A 13 -0.05 4.69 0.82
CA GLN A 13 -0.16 3.55 -0.09
C GLN A 13 1.22 3.08 -0.55
N LEU A 14 2.06 3.99 -1.04
CA LEU A 14 3.41 3.68 -1.50
C LEU A 14 4.27 3.08 -0.39
N THR A 15 4.14 3.64 0.82
CA THR A 15 4.84 3.15 2.00
C THR A 15 4.39 1.74 2.38
N ILE A 16 3.08 1.44 2.33
CA ILE A 16 2.55 0.08 2.55
C ILE A 16 3.18 -0.91 1.57
N PHE A 17 3.23 -0.57 0.27
CA PHE A 17 3.78 -1.44 -0.77
C PHE A 17 5.27 -1.71 -0.55
N LEU A 18 6.08 -0.65 -0.46
CA LEU A 18 7.53 -0.77 -0.29
C LEU A 18 7.88 -1.48 1.02
N TYR A 19 7.21 -1.13 2.12
CA TYR A 19 7.44 -1.77 3.41
C TYR A 19 7.14 -3.26 3.35
N THR A 20 6.02 -3.66 2.71
CA THR A 20 5.68 -5.08 2.54
C THR A 20 6.73 -5.81 1.69
N CYS A 21 7.16 -5.23 0.57
CA CYS A 21 8.17 -5.82 -0.32
C CYS A 21 9.54 -5.98 0.34
N VAL A 22 10.00 -4.97 1.10
CA VAL A 22 11.34 -4.95 1.71
C VAL A 22 11.41 -5.83 2.96
N THR A 23 10.34 -5.86 3.76
CA THR A 23 10.35 -6.59 5.04
C THR A 23 9.86 -8.03 4.94
N GLY A 24 9.08 -8.37 3.90
CA GLY A 24 8.49 -9.71 3.76
C GLY A 24 7.51 -10.08 4.89
N LEU A 25 7.03 -9.10 5.67
CA LEU A 25 6.13 -9.33 6.78
C LEU A 25 4.74 -9.77 6.31
N THR A 26 4.05 -10.52 7.18
CA THR A 26 2.66 -10.89 6.95
C THR A 26 1.76 -9.65 6.97
N ILE A 27 0.65 -9.70 6.22
CA ILE A 27 -0.36 -8.62 6.17
C ILE A 27 -0.83 -8.19 7.56
N ARG A 28 -0.90 -9.12 8.53
CA ARG A 28 -1.29 -8.82 9.91
C ARG A 28 -0.30 -7.87 10.59
N HIS A 29 1.00 -8.16 10.52
CA HIS A 29 2.01 -7.28 11.11
C HIS A 29 2.08 -5.92 10.39
N VAL A 30 1.89 -5.90 9.07
CA VAL A 30 1.79 -4.65 8.32
C VAL A 30 0.54 -3.86 8.75
N GLY A 31 -0.61 -4.51 8.91
CA GLY A 31 -1.83 -3.87 9.40
C GLY A 31 -1.66 -3.26 10.80
N GLU A 32 -1.03 -3.99 11.71
CA GLU A 32 -0.67 -3.52 13.05
C GLU A 32 0.26 -2.29 12.99
N ARG A 33 1.27 -2.29 12.11
CA ARG A 33 2.20 -1.17 11.97
C ARG A 33 1.53 0.11 11.47
N PHE A 34 0.63 0.00 10.51
CA PHE A 34 -0.04 1.15 9.87
C PHE A 34 -1.39 1.50 10.50
N GLN A 35 -1.85 0.73 11.49
CA GLN A 35 -3.18 0.88 12.11
C GLN A 35 -4.31 0.82 11.07
N ARG A 36 -4.16 -0.09 10.10
CA ARG A 36 -5.12 -0.34 9.01
C ARG A 36 -5.61 -1.78 9.04
N SER A 37 -6.82 -2.01 8.54
CA SER A 37 -7.35 -3.37 8.40
C SER A 37 -6.55 -4.17 7.37
N ASN A 38 -6.52 -5.50 7.53
CA ASN A 38 -5.88 -6.40 6.58
C ASN A 38 -6.43 -6.23 5.15
N ASP A 39 -7.72 -5.94 5.02
CA ASP A 39 -8.37 -5.61 3.74
C ASP A 39 -7.75 -4.34 3.12
N THR A 40 -7.58 -3.29 3.92
CA THR A 40 -6.96 -2.03 3.48
C THR A 40 -5.53 -2.27 2.99
N ILE A 41 -4.72 -3.01 3.74
CA ILE A 41 -3.35 -3.36 3.36
C ILE A 41 -3.34 -4.14 2.04
N SER A 42 -4.14 -5.20 1.94
CA SER A 42 -4.23 -6.04 0.74
C SER A 42 -4.66 -5.24 -0.49
N ARG A 43 -5.66 -4.36 -0.34
CA ARG A 43 -6.17 -3.51 -1.42
C ARG A 43 -5.08 -2.60 -1.98
N TYR A 44 -4.33 -1.90 -1.13
CA TYR A 44 -3.34 -0.93 -1.59
C TYR A 44 -2.04 -1.58 -2.05
N PHE A 45 -1.65 -2.71 -1.45
CA PHE A 45 -0.57 -3.54 -1.97
C PHE A 45 -0.86 -3.98 -3.41
N LYS A 46 -2.04 -4.59 -3.66
CA LYS A 46 -2.44 -5.02 -5.01
C LYS A 46 -2.54 -3.87 -5.99
N LYS A 47 -3.13 -2.74 -5.58
CA LYS A 47 -3.25 -1.55 -6.43
C LYS A 47 -1.88 -1.11 -6.95
N LEU A 48 -0.88 -0.99 -6.06
CA LEU A 48 0.46 -0.57 -6.45
C LEU A 48 1.23 -1.66 -7.21
N LEU A 49 1.03 -2.93 -6.86
CA LEU A 49 1.59 -4.04 -7.62
C LEU A 49 1.15 -3.98 -9.09
N PHE A 50 -0.14 -3.76 -9.36
CA PHE A 50 -0.62 -3.62 -10.73
C PHE A 50 -0.04 -2.39 -11.43
N ILE A 51 0.00 -1.23 -10.77
CA ILE A 51 0.58 0.00 -11.34
C ILE A 51 2.05 -0.22 -11.71
N PHE A 52 2.85 -0.78 -10.80
CA PHE A 52 4.27 -1.05 -11.05
C PHE A 52 4.53 -2.25 -11.96
N SER A 53 3.53 -3.07 -12.27
CA SER A 53 3.67 -4.16 -13.25
C SER A 53 3.21 -3.73 -14.65
N ASP A 54 2.57 -2.59 -14.77
CA ASP A 54 1.97 -2.11 -16.02
C ASP A 54 3.06 -1.55 -16.95
N PRO A 55 3.17 -2.02 -18.22
CA PRO A 55 4.19 -1.53 -19.16
C PRO A 55 4.21 0.00 -19.35
N PRO A 56 3.04 0.70 -19.43
CA PRO A 56 2.95 2.16 -19.44
C PRO A 56 3.71 2.88 -18.32
N PHE A 57 3.93 2.24 -17.17
CA PHE A 57 4.66 2.86 -16.06
C PHE A 57 6.14 3.08 -16.38
N TYR A 58 6.75 2.16 -17.13
CA TYR A 58 8.17 2.21 -17.49
C TYR A 58 8.42 2.67 -18.93
N SER A 59 7.42 2.63 -19.80
CA SER A 59 7.59 2.93 -21.23
C SER A 59 7.77 4.42 -21.56
N ILE A 60 7.73 5.30 -20.56
CA ILE A 60 7.85 6.75 -20.71
C ILE A 60 9.26 7.28 -20.36
N TYR A 61 10.19 6.38 -20.06
CA TYR A 61 11.61 6.66 -19.80
C TYR A 61 12.50 5.81 -20.71
#